data_AF-A0A136KGD9-F1
#
_entry.id   AF-A0A136KGD9-F1
#
_cell.length_a   1.000
_cell.length_b   1.000
_cell.length_c   1.000
_cell.angle_alpha   90.00
_cell.angle_beta   90.00
_cell.angle_gamma   90.00
#
_symmetry.space_group_name_H-M   'P 1'
#
loop_
_entity.id
_entity.type
_entity.pdbx_description
1 polymer ?
#
loop_
_entity_poly.entity_id
_entity_poly.type
_entity_poly.pdbx_seq_one_letter_code
_entity_poly.pdbx_strand_id
1 'polypeptide(L)'
;MLATFWNLDTQPELLDRRLPFSTVGIKEEECETGDYLLTWNNDEKLVRYVHSFTQEEAEQLMTQAELKIEKTYKADGRSGDSNYYIIASV
;
A
#
# COMPACT_ATOMS: atom_id res chain seq x y z
N MET A 1 16.97 1.43 -9.75
CA MET A 1 15.72 0.73 -9.37
C MET A 1 14.59 1.74 -9.27
N LEU A 2 13.37 1.36 -9.67
CA LEU A 2 12.15 2.11 -9.41
C LEU A 2 11.28 1.28 -8.47
N ALA A 3 10.89 1.84 -7.33
CA ALA A 3 9.91 1.27 -6.41
C ALA A 3 8.65 2.14 -6.40
N THR A 4 7.49 1.50 -6.26
CA THR A 4 6.19 2.15 -6.28
C THR A 4 5.36 1.66 -5.11
N PHE A 5 4.82 2.60 -4.34
CA PHE A 5 3.99 2.34 -3.18
C PHE A 5 2.65 3.00 -3.41
N TRP A 6 1.57 2.24 -3.22
CA TRP A 6 0.23 2.80 -3.33
C TRP A 6 -0.06 3.66 -2.09
N ASN A 7 -0.48 4.91 -2.31
CA ASN A 7 -0.81 5.84 -1.24
C ASN A 7 -2.32 5.81 -0.96
N LEU A 8 -2.74 4.85 -0.11
CA LEU A 8 -4.15 4.63 0.20
C LEU A 8 -4.80 5.80 0.95
N ASP A 9 -4.02 6.62 1.67
CA ASP A 9 -4.51 7.82 2.38
C ASP A 9 -5.20 8.82 1.45
N THR A 10 -4.85 8.81 0.15
CA THR A 10 -5.48 9.67 -0.87
C THR A 10 -6.81 9.12 -1.38
N GLN A 11 -7.18 7.89 -1.01
CA GLN A 11 -8.38 7.19 -1.46
C GLN A 11 -9.13 6.55 -0.27
N PRO A 12 -9.53 7.33 0.75
CA PRO A 12 -10.17 6.79 1.95
C PRO A 12 -11.48 6.05 1.64
N GLU A 13 -12.17 6.36 0.53
CA GLU A 13 -13.38 5.68 0.07
C GLU A 13 -13.17 4.20 -0.25
N LEU A 14 -11.92 3.76 -0.49
CA LEU A 14 -11.64 2.35 -0.71
C LEU A 14 -11.72 1.53 0.56
N LEU A 15 -11.55 2.14 1.73
CA LEU A 15 -11.68 1.46 3.01
C LEU A 15 -13.14 1.07 3.32
N ASP A 16 -14.12 1.68 2.65
CA ASP A 16 -15.53 1.26 2.74
C ASP A 16 -15.74 -0.16 2.19
N ARG A 17 -14.80 -0.66 1.38
CA ARG A 17 -14.84 -1.99 0.75
C ARG A 17 -14.05 -3.05 1.51
N ARG A 18 -13.63 -2.74 2.74
CA ARG A 18 -12.80 -3.64 3.54
C ARG A 18 -13.59 -4.85 4.02
N LEU A 19 -12.93 -5.99 4.06
CA LEU A 19 -13.42 -7.22 4.66
C LEU A 19 -12.57 -7.60 5.87
N PRO A 20 -13.14 -8.31 6.86
CA PRO A 20 -12.35 -8.96 7.89
C PRO A 20 -11.37 -9.98 7.30
N PHE A 21 -10.18 -10.12 7.88
CA PHE A 21 -9.21 -11.15 7.49
C PHE A 21 -9.73 -12.57 7.70
N SER A 22 -10.68 -12.75 8.63
CA SER A 22 -11.38 -14.01 8.85
C SER A 22 -12.12 -14.53 7.60
N THR A 23 -12.45 -13.67 6.63
CA THR A 23 -13.06 -14.08 5.35
C THR A 23 -12.17 -15.00 4.50
N VAL A 24 -10.85 -14.93 4.69
CA VAL A 24 -9.86 -15.80 4.03
C VAL A 24 -9.17 -16.74 5.02
N GLY A 25 -9.71 -16.86 6.24
CA GLY A 25 -9.18 -17.75 7.28
C GLY A 25 -7.90 -17.25 7.97
N ILE A 26 -7.56 -15.96 7.83
CA ILE A 26 -6.44 -15.32 8.53
C ILE A 26 -6.98 -14.66 9.80
N LYS A 27 -6.22 -14.72 10.89
CA LYS A 27 -6.61 -14.05 12.13
C LYS A 27 -6.14 -12.60 12.12
N GLU A 28 -6.95 -11.71 12.66
CA GLU A 28 -6.61 -10.28 12.72
C GLU A 28 -5.32 -10.02 13.51
N GLU A 29 -5.00 -10.86 14.51
CA GLU A 29 -3.74 -10.74 15.27
C GLU A 29 -2.47 -11.11 14.48
N GLU A 30 -2.60 -11.73 13.31
CA GLU A 30 -1.49 -12.07 12.42
C GLU A 30 -1.20 -10.94 11.41
N CYS A 31 -2.04 -9.90 11.38
CA CYS A 31 -1.94 -8.77 10.48
C CYS A 31 -1.27 -7.57 11.14
N GLU A 32 -0.56 -6.78 10.35
CA GLU A 32 0.10 -5.55 10.79
C GLU A 32 -0.82 -4.34 10.62
N THR A 33 -0.49 -3.25 11.31
CA THR A 33 -1.20 -1.98 11.08
C THR A 33 -0.92 -1.52 9.66
N GLY A 34 -1.97 -1.14 8.92
CA GLY A 34 -1.87 -0.80 7.50
C GLY A 34 -2.25 -1.94 6.57
N ASP A 35 -2.47 -3.16 7.10
CA ASP A 35 -2.99 -4.30 6.33
C ASP A 35 -4.51 -4.22 6.16
N TYR A 36 -4.97 -4.42 4.92
CA TYR A 36 -6.38 -4.46 4.58
C TYR A 36 -6.68 -5.58 3.58
N LEU A 37 -7.83 -6.23 3.75
CA LEU A 37 -8.49 -6.96 2.66
C LEU A 37 -9.56 -6.09 2.06
N LEU A 38 -9.51 -5.87 0.76
CA LEU A 38 -10.52 -5.11 0.02
C LEU A 38 -11.21 -6.00 -1.01
N THR A 39 -12.51 -5.79 -1.20
CA THR A 39 -13.23 -6.40 -2.32
C THR A 39 -12.87 -5.73 -3.64
N TRP A 40 -12.91 -6.51 -4.72
CA TRP A 40 -12.87 -6.00 -6.08
C TRP A 40 -14.30 -5.77 -6.56
N ASN A 41 -14.63 -4.52 -6.92
CA ASN A 41 -15.94 -4.13 -7.43
C ASN A 41 -17.12 -4.55 -6.53
N ASN A 42 -16.93 -4.54 -5.20
CA ASN A 42 -17.91 -4.98 -4.20
C ASN A 42 -18.35 -6.44 -4.32
N ASP A 43 -17.54 -7.29 -4.97
CA ASP A 43 -17.73 -8.74 -4.95
C ASP A 43 -16.90 -9.35 -3.82
N GLU A 44 -17.58 -9.84 -2.78
CA GLU A 44 -16.94 -10.46 -1.61
C GLU A 44 -16.20 -11.76 -1.95
N LYS A 45 -16.40 -12.34 -3.14
CA LYS A 45 -15.65 -13.51 -3.62
C LYS A 45 -14.31 -13.13 -4.26
N LEU A 46 -14.14 -11.85 -4.62
CA LEU A 46 -12.93 -11.34 -5.25
C LEU A 46 -12.23 -10.41 -4.28
N VAL A 47 -11.30 -10.98 -3.51
CA VAL A 47 -10.61 -10.27 -2.43
C VAL A 47 -9.17 -10.01 -2.84
N ARG A 48 -8.66 -8.82 -2.52
CA ARG A 48 -7.24 -8.47 -2.64
C ARG A 48 -6.70 -7.99 -1.30
N TYR A 49 -5.46 -8.36 -1.04
CA TYR A 49 -4.67 -7.78 0.03
C TYR A 49 -4.07 -6.44 -0.42
N VAL A 50 -4.05 -5.48 0.49
CA VAL A 50 -3.44 -4.17 0.31
C VAL A 50 -2.73 -3.80 1.61
N HIS A 51 -1.51 -3.30 1.49
CA HIS A 51 -0.80 -2.66 2.59
C HIS A 51 -0.69 -1.16 2.32
N SER A 52 -1.07 -0.34 3.30
CA SER A 52 -0.95 1.12 3.24
C SER A 52 0.35 1.57 3.89
N PHE A 53 1.36 1.82 3.07
CA PHE A 53 2.67 2.28 3.53
C PHE A 53 2.64 3.74 3.94
N THR A 54 3.29 4.05 5.06
CA THR A 54 3.74 5.42 5.32
C THR A 54 4.94 5.77 4.43
N GLN A 55 5.20 7.07 4.24
CA GLN A 55 6.38 7.49 3.49
C GLN A 55 7.66 7.04 4.20
N GLU A 56 7.70 7.16 5.53
CA GLU A 56 8.83 6.79 6.37
C GLU A 56 9.14 5.30 6.27
N GLU A 57 8.11 4.44 6.33
CA GLU A 57 8.24 3.00 6.16
C GLU A 57 8.77 2.61 4.77
N ALA A 58 8.24 3.23 3.71
CA ALA A 58 8.72 2.99 2.35
C ALA A 58 10.20 3.34 2.20
N GLU A 59 10.66 4.46 2.78
CA GLU A 59 12.07 4.87 2.76
C GLU A 59 12.96 3.96 3.62
N GLN A 60 12.45 3.46 4.75
CA GLN A 60 13.13 2.46 5.56
C GLN A 60 13.34 1.14 4.81
N LEU A 61 12.34 0.68 4.04
CA LEU A 61 12.48 -0.53 3.21
C LEU A 61 13.60 -0.39 2.18
N MET A 62 13.74 0.78 1.55
CA MET A 62 14.85 1.03 0.62
C MET A 62 16.20 0.95 1.34
N THR A 63 16.30 1.53 2.53
CA THR A 63 17.52 1.51 3.35
C THR A 63 17.88 0.08 3.77
N GLN A 64 16.89 -0.71 4.22
CA GLN A 64 17.08 -2.11 4.61
C GLN A 64 17.47 -3.00 3.42
N ALA A 65 17.02 -2.64 2.21
CA ALA A 65 17.41 -3.29 0.97
C ALA A 65 18.79 -2.85 0.45
N GLU A 66 19.55 -2.08 1.24
CA GLU A 66 20.86 -1.51 0.87
C GLU A 66 20.80 -0.62 -0.38
N LEU A 67 19.66 0.04 -0.60
CA LEU A 67 19.45 0.95 -1.73
C LEU A 67 19.53 2.40 -1.27
N LYS A 68 20.23 3.22 -2.06
CA LYS A 68 20.28 4.66 -1.85
C LYS A 68 19.17 5.36 -2.61
N ILE A 69 18.33 6.08 -1.89
CA ILE A 69 17.26 6.91 -2.48
C ILE A 69 17.90 8.09 -3.22
N GLU A 70 17.60 8.22 -4.51
CA GLU A 70 18.07 9.32 -5.35
C GLU A 70 16.99 10.40 -5.50
N LYS A 71 15.75 9.99 -5.74
CA LYS A 71 14.60 10.89 -5.93
C LYS A 71 13.30 10.23 -5.50
N THR A 72 12.35 11.05 -5.07
CA THR A 72 11.00 10.61 -4.73
C THR A 72 9.97 11.49 -5.41
N TYR A 73 8.82 10.92 -5.75
CA TYR A 73 7.74 11.61 -6.45
C TYR A 73 6.39 11.14 -5.92
N LYS A 74 5.41 12.05 -5.91
CA LYS A 74 3.99 11.72 -5.79
C LYS A 74 3.34 11.97 -7.14
N ALA A 75 2.60 10.99 -7.62
CA ALA A 75 1.92 11.08 -8.92
C ALA A 75 0.66 10.21 -8.97
N ASP A 76 -0.06 10.31 -10.08
CA ASP A 76 -1.28 9.57 -10.45
C ASP A 76 -2.57 9.93 -9.70
N GLY A 77 -3.66 9.33 -10.19
CA GLY A 77 -5.00 9.53 -9.65
C GLY A 77 -5.61 10.86 -10.09
N ARG A 78 -6.82 11.12 -9.59
CA ARG A 78 -7.56 12.35 -9.89
C ARG A 78 -6.96 13.57 -9.17
N SER A 79 -6.33 13.35 -8.01
CA SER A 79 -5.67 14.34 -7.17
C SER A 79 -4.18 14.52 -7.46
N GLY A 80 -3.55 13.59 -8.20
CA GLY A 80 -2.14 13.67 -8.60
C GLY A 80 -1.14 13.11 -7.58
N ASP A 81 -1.60 12.42 -6.54
CA ASP A 81 -0.81 11.95 -5.41
C ASP A 81 -1.13 10.52 -4.96
N SER A 82 -1.84 9.75 -5.78
CA SER A 82 -2.29 8.39 -5.44
C SER A 82 -1.17 7.36 -5.33
N ASN A 83 0.02 7.62 -5.87
CA ASN A 83 1.17 6.74 -5.71
C ASN A 83 2.40 7.52 -5.25
N TYR A 84 3.23 6.84 -4.45
CA TYR A 84 4.54 7.29 -4.05
C TYR A 84 5.62 6.49 -4.79
N TYR A 85 6.49 7.20 -5.49
CA TYR A 85 7.53 6.64 -6.35
C TYR A 85 8.90 6.93 -5.75
N ILE A 86 9.78 5.93 -5.76
CA ILE A 86 11.17 6.07 -5.33
C ILE A 86 12.09 5.59 -6.44
N ILE A 87 13.00 6.46 -6.88
CA ILE A 87 14.15 6.10 -7.72
C ILE A 87 15.33 5.89 -6.80
N ALA A 88 15.95 4.72 -6.87
CA ALA A 88 17.10 4.36 -6.04
C ALA A 88 18.24 3.70 -6.82
N SER A 89 19.45 3.82 -6.31
CA SER A 89 20.67 3.18 -6.80
C SER A 89 21.16 2.11 -5.81
N VAL A 90 22.03 1.23 -6.29
CA VAL A 90 22.83 0.31 -5.44
C VAL A 90 24.12 1.01 -5.03
#